data_AF-A0A4R0RN54-F1
#
_entry.id   AF-A0A4R0RN54-F1
#
_cell.length_a   1.000
_cell.length_b   1.000
_cell.length_c   1.000
_cell.angle_alpha   90.00
_cell.angle_beta   90.00
_cell.angle_gamma   90.00
#
_symmetry.space_group_name_H-M   'P 1'
#
loop_
_entity.id
_entity.type
_entity.pdbx_description
1 polymer ?
#
loop_
_entity_poly.entity_id
_entity_poly.type
_entity_poly.pdbx_seq_one_letter_code
_entity_poly.pdbx_strand_id
1 'polypeptide(L)'
;MALKILQVLAIWATWFGATNCENVTIDDQYGDEATGAQVAYAPSAHWTQGNGCGGCATKCDASQAYRETWHSGLFAPSQNADPLTVTFNFT
;
A
#
# COMPACT_ATOMS: atom_id res chain seq x y z
N MET A 1 -42.62 -36.48 -9.03
CA MET A 1 -41.29 -36.22 -9.63
C MET A 1 -40.92 -34.74 -9.79
N ALA A 2 -41.86 -33.78 -9.69
CA ALA A 2 -41.55 -32.35 -9.81
C ALA A 2 -40.87 -31.71 -8.55
N LEU A 3 -41.03 -32.32 -7.37
CA LEU A 3 -40.56 -31.74 -6.10
C LEU A 3 -39.03 -31.83 -5.89
N LYS A 4 -38.35 -32.78 -6.55
CA LYS A 4 -36.89 -32.94 -6.42
C LYS A 4 -36.10 -31.96 -7.30
N ILE A 5 -36.73 -31.37 -8.32
CA ILE A 5 -36.05 -30.43 -9.24
C ILE A 5 -35.93 -29.05 -8.60
N LEU A 6 -36.91 -28.63 -7.79
CA LEU A 6 -36.87 -27.33 -7.09
C LEU A 6 -35.79 -27.26 -5.99
N GLN A 7 -35.40 -28.39 -5.39
CA GLN A 7 -34.40 -28.43 -4.32
C GLN A 7 -32.97 -28.27 -4.84
N VAL A 8 -32.70 -28.66 -6.10
CA VAL A 8 -31.36 -28.56 -6.69
C VAL A 8 -31.02 -27.11 -7.06
N LEU A 9 -32.02 -26.30 -7.43
CA LEU A 9 -31.82 -24.89 -7.80
C LEU A 9 -31.53 -23.98 -6.59
N ALA A 10 -31.97 -24.35 -5.39
CA ALA A 10 -31.73 -23.56 -4.17
C ALA A 10 -30.28 -23.66 -3.65
N ILE A 11 -29.52 -24.68 -4.05
CA ILE A 11 -28.15 -24.93 -3.57
C ILE A 11 -27.11 -24.07 -4.31
N TRP A 12 -27.46 -23.50 -5.47
CA TRP A 12 -26.58 -22.58 -6.21
C TRP A 12 -26.69 -21.12 -5.74
N ALA A 13 -27.69 -20.79 -4.91
CA ALA A 13 -28.01 -19.41 -4.55
C ALA A 13 -27.33 -18.91 -3.26
N THR A 14 -26.57 -19.75 -2.54
CA THR A 14 -26.01 -19.42 -1.22
C THR A 14 -24.48 -19.28 -1.20
N TRP A 15 -23.85 -18.96 -2.34
CA TRP A 15 -22.38 -18.85 -2.45
C TRP A 15 -21.92 -17.50 -3.00
N PHE A 16 -22.55 -16.40 -2.58
CA PHE A 16 -22.03 -15.06 -2.86
C PHE A 16 -22.13 -14.22 -1.59
N GLY A 17 -21.10 -14.28 -0.76
CA GLY A 17 -21.01 -13.46 0.44
C GLY A 17 -19.83 -13.78 1.36
N ALA A 18 -18.74 -14.38 0.87
CA ALA A 18 -17.52 -14.47 1.64
C ALA A 18 -16.77 -13.13 1.50
N THR A 19 -16.78 -12.32 2.54
CA THR A 19 -15.85 -11.19 2.67
C THR A 19 -14.46 -11.79 2.85
N ASN A 20 -13.61 -11.67 1.84
CA ASN A 20 -12.26 -12.22 1.88
C ASN A 20 -11.38 -11.24 2.68
N CYS A 21 -10.98 -11.62 3.90
CA CYS A 21 -9.97 -10.87 4.63
C CYS A 21 -8.62 -11.20 4.02
N GLU A 22 -8.08 -10.26 3.26
CA GLU A 22 -6.78 -10.40 2.61
C GLU A 22 -5.77 -9.47 3.28
N ASN A 23 -4.54 -9.98 3.48
CA ASN A 23 -3.43 -9.15 3.92
C ASN A 23 -2.74 -8.58 2.68
N VAL A 24 -2.92 -7.29 2.43
CA VAL A 24 -2.26 -6.57 1.34
C VAL A 24 -1.09 -5.77 1.90
N THR A 25 0.08 -5.91 1.30
CA THR A 25 1.24 -5.06 1.63
C THR A 25 1.21 -3.83 0.74
N ILE A 26 1.25 -2.65 1.35
CA ILE A 26 1.27 -1.38 0.63
C ILE A 26 2.72 -0.96 0.46
N ASP A 27 3.15 -0.82 -0.79
CA ASP A 27 4.50 -0.34 -1.10
C ASP A 27 4.58 1.19 -1.01
N ASP A 28 5.73 1.71 -0.60
CA ASP A 28 5.94 3.13 -0.40
C ASP A 28 6.03 3.92 -1.74
N GLN A 29 6.51 3.27 -2.81
CA GLN A 29 6.67 3.84 -4.15
C GLN A 29 5.54 3.43 -5.10
N TYR A 30 5.10 2.18 -5.04
CA TYR A 30 4.10 1.62 -5.95
C TYR A 30 2.69 1.55 -5.36
N GLY A 31 2.53 1.80 -4.06
CA GLY A 31 1.24 1.87 -3.40
C GLY A 31 0.56 0.51 -3.23
N ASP A 32 -0.76 0.54 -3.19
CA ASP A 32 -1.62 -0.63 -3.16
C ASP A 32 -1.78 -1.20 -4.58
N GLU A 33 -1.29 -2.41 -4.81
CA GLU A 33 -1.39 -3.06 -6.13
C GLU A 33 -2.83 -3.47 -6.49
N ALA A 34 -3.71 -3.67 -5.50
CA ALA A 34 -5.08 -4.08 -5.73
C ALA A 34 -5.96 -2.89 -6.15
N THR A 35 -5.71 -1.71 -5.60
CA THR A 35 -6.58 -0.53 -5.76
C THR A 35 -5.93 0.62 -6.53
N GLY A 36 -4.60 0.62 -6.65
CA GLY A 36 -3.82 1.73 -7.18
C GLY A 36 -3.72 2.93 -6.24
N ALA A 37 -4.18 2.80 -4.98
CA ALA A 37 -4.04 3.87 -3.99
C ALA A 37 -2.55 4.11 -3.67
N GLN A 38 -2.14 5.38 -3.57
CA GLN A 38 -0.75 5.78 -3.37
C GLN A 38 -0.53 6.41 -2.00
N VAL A 39 0.67 6.21 -1.45
CA VAL A 39 1.13 6.93 -0.26
C VAL A 39 1.34 8.42 -0.56
N ALA A 40 0.81 9.29 0.29
CA ALA A 40 0.99 10.74 0.20
C ALA A 40 2.08 11.19 1.18
N TYR A 41 3.11 11.84 0.65
CA TYR A 41 4.24 12.39 1.39
C TYR A 41 4.15 13.91 1.45
N ALA A 42 4.19 14.49 2.65
CA ALA A 42 4.18 15.94 2.83
C ALA A 42 5.21 16.42 3.87
N PRO A 43 5.80 17.61 3.67
CA PRO A 43 5.87 18.33 2.41
C PRO A 43 6.72 17.55 1.38
N SER A 44 6.21 17.35 0.16
CA SER A 44 6.78 16.40 -0.81
C SER A 44 8.25 16.69 -1.16
N ALA A 45 8.65 17.97 -1.17
CA ALA A 45 10.03 18.39 -1.41
C ALA A 45 11.05 17.87 -0.38
N HIS A 46 10.59 17.42 0.78
CA HIS A 46 11.43 16.91 1.86
C HIS A 46 11.52 15.38 1.88
N TRP A 47 10.83 14.71 0.95
CA TRP A 47 10.87 13.26 0.78
C TRP A 47 11.61 12.92 -0.50
N THR A 48 12.49 11.92 -0.42
CA THR A 48 13.29 11.48 -1.55
C THR A 48 13.21 9.96 -1.66
N GLN A 49 12.94 9.46 -2.87
CA GLN A 49 13.08 8.06 -3.20
C GLN A 49 14.55 7.67 -3.04
N GLY A 50 14.84 6.65 -2.22
CA GLY A 50 16.21 6.32 -1.84
C GLY A 50 16.95 5.33 -2.74
N ASN A 51 16.26 4.48 -3.49
CA ASN A 51 16.88 3.57 -4.45
C ASN A 51 17.47 4.34 -5.65
N GLY A 52 18.80 4.32 -5.76
CA GLY A 52 19.53 5.12 -6.75
C GLY A 52 19.81 6.55 -6.33
N CYS A 53 19.45 6.95 -5.10
CA CYS A 53 19.77 8.28 -4.60
C CYS A 53 21.22 8.40 -4.14
N GLY A 54 22.05 9.10 -4.93
CA GLY A 54 23.47 9.31 -4.62
C GLY A 54 23.74 10.24 -3.43
N GLY A 55 22.87 11.24 -3.23
CA GLY A 55 23.02 12.29 -2.20
C GLY A 55 22.21 12.09 -0.93
N CYS A 56 21.42 11.01 -0.84
CA CYS A 56 20.58 10.76 0.33
C CYS A 56 21.41 10.36 1.55
N ALA A 57 20.99 10.84 2.73
CA ALA A 57 21.61 10.47 3.99
C ALA A 57 21.36 9.00 4.34
N THR A 58 20.15 8.50 4.08
CA THR A 58 19.77 7.10 4.30
C THR A 58 20.15 6.24 3.10
N LYS A 59 20.99 5.22 3.34
CA LYS A 59 21.41 4.24 2.33
C LYS A 59 21.04 2.84 2.81
N CYS A 60 19.82 2.44 2.52
CA CYS A 60 19.37 1.06 2.76
C CYS A 60 19.97 0.13 1.71
N ASP A 61 20.16 -1.14 2.07
CA ASP A 61 20.38 -2.20 1.08
C ASP A 61 19.04 -2.47 0.38
N ALA A 62 18.95 -2.10 -0.90
CA ALA A 62 17.71 -2.21 -1.67
C ALA A 62 17.20 -3.65 -1.72
N SER A 63 18.09 -4.64 -1.73
CA SER A 63 17.70 -6.06 -1.78
C SER A 63 16.96 -6.56 -0.53
N GLN A 64 17.01 -5.79 0.55
CA GLN A 64 16.32 -6.08 1.81
C GLN A 64 15.02 -5.27 1.98
N ALA A 65 14.77 -4.29 1.11
CA ALA A 65 13.54 -3.52 1.11
C ALA A 65 12.46 -4.24 0.28
N TYR A 66 11.20 -4.10 0.70
CA TYR A 66 10.09 -4.57 -0.11
C TYR A 66 10.12 -3.86 -1.46
N ARG A 67 10.04 -4.65 -2.54
CA ARG A 67 10.14 -4.18 -3.94
C ARG A 67 11.34 -3.27 -4.24
N GLU A 68 12.41 -3.37 -3.46
CA GLU A 68 13.63 -2.57 -3.61
C GLU A 68 13.39 -1.05 -3.52
N THR A 69 12.35 -0.61 -2.80
CA THR A 69 11.96 0.81 -2.69
C THR A 69 11.87 1.29 -1.25
N TRP A 70 12.16 2.58 -1.07
CA TRP A 70 11.90 3.32 0.17
C TRP A 70 11.92 4.82 -0.11
N HIS A 71 11.16 5.58 0.67
CA HIS A 71 11.24 7.03 0.75
C HIS A 71 11.85 7.45 2.08
N SER A 72 12.78 8.39 2.02
CA SER A 72 13.40 8.98 3.19
C SER A 72 13.08 10.47 3.26
N GLY A 73 12.72 10.93 4.45
CA GLY A 73 12.60 12.35 4.75
C GLY A 73 13.59 12.75 5.84
N LEU A 74 14.19 13.92 5.69
CA LEU A 74 15.12 14.47 6.66
C LEU A 74 14.46 15.62 7.40
N PHE A 75 14.26 15.48 8.72
CA PHE A 75 13.87 16.58 9.57
C PHE A 75 15.12 17.22 10.18
N ALA A 76 15.36 18.48 9.83
CA ALA A 76 16.47 19.30 10.28
C ALA A 76 15.89 20.65 10.73
N PRO A 77 15.68 20.89 12.04
CA PRO A 77 15.01 22.10 12.55
C PRO A 77 15.57 23.44 12.05
N SER A 78 16.84 23.49 11.66
CA SER A 78 17.51 24.67 11.10
C SER A 78 17.27 24.89 9.59
N GLN A 79 16.72 23.90 8.88
CA GLN A 79 16.51 23.91 7.42
C GLN A 79 15.03 23.69 7.06
N ASN A 80 14.31 22.86 7.80
CA ASN A 80 12.89 22.60 7.66
C ASN A 80 12.23 22.37 9.02
N ALA A 81 11.31 23.27 9.38
CA ALA A 81 10.55 23.18 10.61
C ALA A 81 9.22 22.41 10.43
N ASP A 82 8.81 22.18 9.19
CA ASP A 82 7.55 21.51 8.89
C ASP A 82 7.63 20.02 9.27
N PRO A 83 6.59 19.49 9.95
CA PRO A 83 6.54 18.07 10.26
C PRO A 83 6.47 17.23 8.99
N LEU A 84 7.24 16.15 8.96
CA LEU A 84 7.18 15.15 7.91
C LEU A 84 6.00 14.21 8.16
N THR A 85 5.10 14.07 7.19
CA THR A 85 3.92 13.21 7.28
C THR A 85 3.87 12.22 6.12
N VAL A 86 3.45 11.00 6.45
CA VAL A 86 3.08 9.94 5.50
C VAL A 86 1.62 9.62 5.74
N THR A 87 0.80 9.65 4.69
CA THR A 87 -0.64 9.35 4.79
C THR A 87 -1.04 8.34 3.74
N PHE A 88 -1.85 7.36 4.15
CA PHE A 88 -2.44 6.37 3.26
C PHE A 88 -3.88 6.13 3.67
N ASN A 89 -4.77 6.03 2.70
CA ASN A 89 -6.19 5.78 2.92
C ASN A 89 -6.53 4.37 2.43
N PHE A 90 -6.94 3.51 3.36
CA PHE A 90 -7.45 2.18 3.03
C PHE A 90 -8.89 2.29 2.48
N THR A 91 -9.20 1.51 1.46
CA THR A 91 -10.51 1.48 0.79
C THR A 91 -11.24 0.18 1.02
#